data_AF-A0A6G8TWD8-F1
#
_entry.id   AF-A0A6G8TWD8-F1
#
_cell.length_a   1.000
_cell.length_b   1.000
_cell.length_c   1.000
_cell.angle_alpha   90.00
_cell.angle_beta   90.00
_cell.angle_gamma   90.00
#
_symmetry.space_group_name_H-M   'P 1'
#
loop_
_entity.id
_entity.type
_entity.pdbx_description
1 polymer ?
#
loop_
_entity_poly.entity_id
_entity_poly.type
_entity_poly.pdbx_seq_one_letter_code
_entity_poly.pdbx_strand_id
1 'polypeptide(L)'
;MNVFVGAAALTATSTPVHAGVDATLIAALEKLRELKPVYDEAQARFDETWSVYNSSRPAWPAALRWRPMDGLNIRPWKTKDGTILDPTDLGKMRDVPQLSWEYIGPEDAEAADMWDAGLARPKDGFLHLFKSKPDELKQRRLDEALKAADEHRAVCDALKIKTGFREAEDHLNDVYFNQIIPIQKVIIDADPSTPGATQAKAALLVEWFFEDRSDEQELNDYDKLVCDVVCGVAAA
;
A
#
# COMPACT_ATOMS: atom_id res chain seq x y z
N MET A 1 -58.40 -36.64 -38.91
CA MET A 1 -58.30 -37.28 -37.57
C MET A 1 -56.90 -37.00 -37.06
N ASN A 2 -56.82 -36.36 -35.89
CA ASN A 2 -55.61 -35.92 -35.19
C ASN A 2 -54.62 -37.06 -34.89
N VAL A 3 -53.34 -36.74 -34.63
CA VAL A 3 -52.72 -36.77 -33.27
C VAL A 3 -51.20 -36.47 -33.34
N PHE A 4 -50.81 -35.38 -32.65
CA PHE A 4 -49.62 -35.09 -31.81
C PHE A 4 -48.20 -35.52 -32.24
N VAL A 5 -47.25 -34.57 -32.41
CA VAL A 5 -46.35 -33.94 -31.40
C VAL A 5 -45.47 -34.93 -30.64
N GLY A 6 -44.15 -34.79 -30.84
CA GLY A 6 -43.11 -35.33 -29.98
C GLY A 6 -41.93 -34.37 -29.93
N ALA A 7 -42.11 -33.24 -29.23
CA ALA A 7 -41.00 -32.38 -28.81
C ALA A 7 -40.23 -33.14 -27.72
N ALA A 8 -38.98 -33.50 -28.00
CA ALA A 8 -38.07 -34.00 -26.98
C ALA A 8 -37.79 -32.87 -25.99
N ALA A 9 -38.39 -32.96 -24.81
CA ALA A 9 -38.08 -32.12 -23.67
C ALA A 9 -36.64 -32.41 -23.25
N LEU A 10 -35.72 -31.51 -23.63
CA LEU A 10 -34.44 -31.35 -22.93
C LEU A 10 -34.78 -30.81 -21.54
N THR A 11 -34.80 -31.71 -20.56
CA THR A 11 -34.84 -31.36 -19.14
C THR A 11 -33.58 -30.56 -18.79
N ALA A 12 -33.66 -29.24 -18.92
CA ALA A 12 -32.74 -28.30 -18.31
C ALA A 12 -32.82 -28.48 -16.79
N THR A 13 -31.82 -29.13 -16.21
CA THR A 13 -31.68 -29.30 -14.77
C THR A 13 -30.31 -28.76 -14.35
N SER A 14 -30.14 -27.43 -14.41
CA SER A 14 -29.08 -26.71 -13.68
C SER A 14 -29.28 -25.18 -13.71
N THR A 15 -30.46 -24.64 -13.38
CA THR A 15 -30.65 -23.18 -13.43
C THR A 15 -31.52 -22.63 -12.31
N PRO A 16 -31.00 -22.65 -11.06
CA PRO A 16 -31.26 -21.51 -10.17
C PRO A 16 -29.99 -20.82 -9.65
N VAL A 17 -28.89 -21.57 -9.49
CA VAL A 17 -27.68 -21.08 -8.83
C VAL A 17 -26.90 -20.10 -9.73
N HIS A 18 -26.77 -20.42 -11.02
CA HIS A 18 -26.05 -19.60 -12.00
C HIS A 18 -26.74 -18.26 -12.30
N ALA A 19 -28.07 -18.24 -12.39
CA ALA A 19 -28.83 -17.00 -12.60
C ALA A 19 -28.69 -16.02 -11.40
N GLY A 20 -28.54 -16.55 -10.18
CA GLY A 20 -28.32 -15.75 -8.98
C GLY A 20 -26.93 -15.09 -8.91
N VAL A 21 -25.89 -15.81 -9.35
CA VAL A 21 -24.51 -15.28 -9.39
C VAL A 21 -24.38 -14.16 -10.42
N ASP A 22 -24.91 -14.37 -11.64
CA ASP A 22 -24.84 -13.38 -12.71
C ASP A 22 -25.63 -12.10 -12.36
N ALA A 23 -26.81 -12.23 -11.76
CA ALA A 23 -27.59 -11.07 -11.29
C ALA A 23 -26.89 -10.30 -10.17
N THR A 24 -26.20 -11.00 -9.26
CA THR A 24 -25.40 -10.39 -8.19
C THR A 24 -24.22 -9.61 -8.78
N LEU A 25 -23.59 -10.13 -9.84
CA LEU A 25 -22.46 -9.50 -10.52
C LEU A 25 -22.89 -8.20 -11.22
N ILE A 26 -23.99 -8.24 -11.96
CA ILE A 26 -24.55 -7.07 -12.64
C ILE A 26 -24.93 -5.98 -11.61
N ALA A 27 -25.63 -6.35 -10.54
CA ALA A 27 -26.00 -5.43 -9.48
C ALA A 27 -24.79 -4.83 -8.74
N ALA A 28 -23.72 -5.61 -8.56
CA ALA A 28 -22.47 -5.12 -7.98
C ALA A 28 -21.77 -4.10 -8.91
N LEU A 29 -21.77 -4.34 -10.23
CA LEU A 29 -21.24 -3.40 -11.21
C LEU A 29 -22.05 -2.09 -11.23
N GLU A 30 -23.37 -2.17 -11.19
CA GLU A 30 -24.24 -0.98 -11.11
C GLU A 30 -23.92 -0.15 -9.88
N LYS A 31 -23.78 -0.77 -8.70
CA LYS A 31 -23.37 -0.08 -7.47
C LYS A 31 -22.00 0.58 -7.58
N LEU A 32 -21.03 -0.05 -8.24
CA LEU A 32 -19.73 0.59 -8.48
C LEU A 32 -19.88 1.80 -9.39
N ARG A 33 -20.64 1.70 -10.47
CA ARG A 33 -20.91 2.86 -11.35
C ARG A 33 -21.57 4.02 -10.62
N GLU A 34 -22.47 3.74 -9.68
CA GLU A 34 -23.07 4.75 -8.79
C GLU A 34 -22.05 5.37 -7.82
N LEU A 35 -21.08 4.59 -7.35
CA LEU A 35 -20.01 5.08 -6.45
C LEU A 35 -18.90 5.83 -7.18
N LYS A 36 -18.75 5.67 -8.50
CA LYS A 36 -17.66 6.30 -9.26
C LYS A 36 -17.64 7.83 -9.12
N PRO A 37 -18.76 8.57 -9.27
CA PRO A 37 -18.77 10.01 -9.04
C PRO A 37 -18.37 10.41 -7.62
N VAL A 38 -18.75 9.60 -6.61
CA VAL A 38 -18.41 9.84 -5.19
C VAL A 38 -16.90 9.68 -4.97
N TYR A 39 -16.31 8.64 -5.57
CA TYR A 39 -14.86 8.43 -5.54
C TYR A 39 -14.11 9.53 -6.27
N ASP A 40 -14.54 9.90 -7.47
CA ASP A 40 -13.90 10.94 -8.27
C ASP A 40 -13.94 12.31 -7.55
N GLU A 41 -15.04 12.63 -6.85
CA GLU A 41 -15.15 13.82 -6.00
C GLU A 41 -14.21 13.75 -4.78
N ALA A 42 -14.16 12.61 -4.08
CA ALA A 42 -13.26 12.40 -2.95
C ALA A 42 -11.79 12.50 -3.37
N GLN A 43 -11.43 11.94 -4.53
CA GLN A 43 -10.09 12.01 -5.11
C GLN A 43 -9.72 13.45 -5.48
N ALA A 44 -10.61 14.19 -6.15
CA ALA A 44 -10.37 15.60 -6.48
C ALA A 44 -10.12 16.45 -5.22
N ARG A 45 -10.89 16.19 -4.15
CA ARG A 45 -10.71 16.87 -2.86
C ARG A 45 -9.41 16.47 -2.17
N PHE A 46 -9.03 15.20 -2.24
CA PHE A 46 -7.75 14.71 -1.75
C PHE A 46 -6.59 15.42 -2.47
N ASP A 47 -6.62 15.50 -3.81
CA ASP A 47 -5.57 16.11 -4.61
C ASP A 47 -5.42 17.61 -4.33
N GLU A 48 -6.55 18.33 -4.21
CA GLU A 48 -6.57 19.75 -3.84
C GLU A 48 -5.89 19.97 -2.47
N THR A 49 -6.33 19.24 -1.45
CA THR A 49 -5.82 19.40 -0.08
C THR A 49 -4.39 18.89 0.08
N TRP A 50 -4.01 17.85 -0.67
CA TRP A 50 -2.64 17.33 -0.74
C TRP A 50 -1.69 18.37 -1.33
N SER A 51 -2.07 19.03 -2.43
CA SER A 51 -1.25 20.07 -3.06
C SER A 51 -0.94 21.22 -2.09
N VAL A 52 -1.96 21.68 -1.35
CA VAL A 52 -1.80 22.72 -0.31
C VAL A 52 -0.91 22.23 0.83
N TYR A 53 -1.13 21.02 1.35
CA TYR A 53 -0.32 20.43 2.40
C TYR A 53 1.14 20.27 1.98
N ASN A 54 1.40 19.67 0.82
CA ASN A 54 2.74 19.36 0.33
C ASN A 54 3.58 20.62 0.05
N SER A 55 2.92 21.71 -0.37
CA SER A 55 3.55 23.01 -0.57
C SER A 55 3.84 23.75 0.75
N SER A 56 3.06 23.48 1.80
CA SER A 56 3.14 24.17 3.09
C SER A 56 3.91 23.40 4.17
N ARG A 57 4.26 22.14 3.93
CA ARG A 57 4.93 21.30 4.93
C ARG A 57 6.31 21.87 5.30
N PRO A 58 6.69 21.84 6.59
CA PRO A 58 8.02 22.29 7.00
C PRO A 58 9.10 21.39 6.39
N ALA A 59 10.31 21.95 6.27
CA ALA A 59 11.49 21.15 5.94
C ALA A 59 11.84 20.21 7.11
N TRP A 60 12.47 19.09 6.77
CA TRP A 60 12.95 18.14 7.78
C TRP A 60 13.97 18.80 8.75
N PRO A 61 13.82 18.61 10.07
CA PRO A 61 14.75 19.11 11.08
C PRO A 61 16.19 18.64 10.86
N ALA A 62 17.15 19.49 11.21
CA ALA A 62 18.58 19.18 11.08
C ALA A 62 19.01 17.94 11.89
N ALA A 63 18.35 17.68 13.03
CA ALA A 63 18.56 16.51 13.87
C ALA A 63 18.15 15.19 13.19
N LEU A 64 17.35 15.23 12.11
CA LEU A 64 16.97 14.04 11.35
C LEU A 64 17.86 13.80 10.14
N ARG A 65 18.81 14.69 9.82
CA ARG A 65 19.73 14.48 8.71
C ARG A 65 20.61 13.26 8.96
N TRP A 66 20.60 12.34 8.00
CA TRP A 66 21.48 11.17 8.04
C TRP A 66 22.93 11.61 7.81
N ARG A 67 23.87 11.03 8.56
CA ARG A 67 25.30 11.27 8.39
C ARG A 67 26.03 9.93 8.35
N PRO A 68 27.05 9.75 7.48
CA PRO A 68 27.82 8.51 7.44
C PRO A 68 28.47 8.12 8.78
N MET A 69 28.80 9.12 9.61
CA MET A 69 29.41 8.94 10.93
C MET A 69 28.36 9.03 12.06
N ASP A 70 27.07 9.10 11.73
CA ASP A 70 26.01 9.03 12.73
C ASP A 70 26.05 7.62 13.29
N GLY A 71 26.53 7.43 14.52
CA GLY A 71 26.67 6.11 15.15
C GLY A 71 25.34 5.36 15.36
N LEU A 72 24.23 5.96 14.90
CA LEU A 72 22.91 5.37 14.80
C LEU A 72 22.85 4.46 13.58
N ASN A 73 22.57 3.19 13.81
CA ASN A 73 22.43 2.19 12.75
C ASN A 73 21.06 2.26 12.07
N ILE A 74 20.78 3.41 11.46
CA ILE A 74 19.52 3.72 10.80
C ILE A 74 19.80 3.96 9.32
N ARG A 75 18.99 3.36 8.46
CA ARG A 75 19.18 3.47 7.01
C ARG A 75 18.94 4.91 6.53
N PRO A 76 19.67 5.35 5.49
CA PRO A 76 19.37 6.62 4.82
C PRO A 76 18.06 6.51 4.05
N TRP A 77 17.20 7.52 4.19
CA TRP A 77 16.00 7.69 3.39
C TRP A 77 16.08 8.99 2.57
N LYS A 78 15.94 8.84 1.25
CA LYS A 78 16.08 9.97 0.31
C LYS A 78 14.76 10.73 0.21
N THR A 79 14.82 12.03 0.45
CA THR A 79 13.68 12.96 0.34
C THR A 79 14.01 14.10 -0.61
N LYS A 80 13.03 14.94 -0.94
CA LYS A 80 13.24 16.17 -1.71
C LYS A 80 14.22 17.15 -1.02
N ASP A 81 14.29 17.10 0.31
CA ASP A 81 15.07 18.04 1.14
C ASP A 81 16.45 17.47 1.52
N GLY A 82 16.81 16.30 0.96
CA GLY A 82 18.07 15.60 1.22
C GLY A 82 17.88 14.20 1.83
N THR A 83 18.95 13.63 2.37
CA THR A 83 18.93 12.31 3.00
C THR A 83 18.73 12.45 4.50
N ILE A 84 17.69 11.78 5.02
CA ILE A 84 17.36 11.77 6.44
C ILE A 84 17.43 10.35 7.01
N LEU A 85 17.38 10.23 8.33
CA LEU A 85 17.20 8.96 9.03
C LEU A 85 15.85 8.36 8.62
N ASP A 86 15.83 7.10 8.20
CA ASP A 86 14.60 6.40 7.87
C ASP A 86 13.61 6.42 9.06
N PRO A 87 12.39 6.97 8.90
CA PRO A 87 11.44 7.08 10.00
C PRO A 87 10.98 5.74 10.56
N THR A 88 10.94 4.70 9.74
CA THR A 88 10.48 3.36 10.16
C THR A 88 11.53 2.72 11.07
N ASP A 89 12.80 2.77 10.67
CA ASP A 89 13.90 2.25 11.48
C ASP A 89 14.13 3.08 12.74
N LEU A 90 14.00 4.41 12.66
CA LEU A 90 14.03 5.28 13.83
C LEU A 90 12.93 4.88 14.84
N GLY A 91 11.72 4.58 14.36
CA GLY A 91 10.61 4.08 15.18
C GLY A 91 10.93 2.76 15.88
N LYS A 92 11.58 1.80 15.20
CA LYS A 92 12.00 0.52 15.78
C LYS A 92 13.04 0.69 16.90
N MET A 93 13.83 1.75 16.84
CA MET A 93 14.92 2.00 17.80
C MET A 93 14.45 2.70 19.09
N ARG A 94 13.20 3.18 19.16
CA ARG A 94 12.67 3.97 20.29
C ARG A 94 12.90 3.33 21.66
N ASP A 95 12.71 2.02 21.74
CA ASP A 95 12.82 1.25 22.98
C ASP A 95 14.05 0.34 23.02
N VAL A 96 14.98 0.53 22.08
CA VAL A 96 16.22 -0.26 21.99
C VAL A 96 17.35 0.50 22.66
N PRO A 97 17.88 0.02 23.80
CA PRO A 97 19.02 0.65 24.45
C PRO A 97 20.23 0.69 23.51
N GLN A 98 20.86 1.86 23.41
CA GLN A 98 22.07 1.98 22.61
C GLN A 98 23.27 1.46 23.40
N LEU A 99 23.91 0.42 22.86
CA LEU A 99 25.03 -0.27 23.49
C LEU A 99 26.29 -0.13 22.64
N SER A 100 27.42 -0.10 23.33
CA SER A 100 28.72 -0.42 22.74
C SER A 100 29.07 -1.85 23.08
N TRP A 101 29.63 -2.55 22.12
CA TRP A 101 29.97 -3.96 22.19
C TRP A 101 31.49 -4.11 22.11
N GLU A 102 32.04 -4.89 23.02
CA GLU A 102 33.46 -5.22 23.10
C GLU A 102 33.59 -6.74 22.95
N TYR A 103 34.36 -7.19 21.96
CA TYR A 103 34.66 -8.61 21.79
C TYR A 103 35.57 -9.08 22.92
N ILE A 104 35.20 -10.18 23.58
CA ILE A 104 35.94 -10.80 24.68
C ILE A 104 36.28 -12.28 24.39
N GLY A 105 36.01 -12.74 23.18
CA GLY A 105 36.30 -14.10 22.75
C GLY A 105 37.78 -14.32 22.38
N PRO A 106 38.18 -15.57 22.15
CA PRO A 106 39.49 -15.90 21.58
C PRO A 106 39.70 -15.25 20.21
N GLU A 107 40.87 -14.68 19.92
CA GLU A 107 41.13 -14.00 18.63
C GLU A 107 40.94 -14.93 17.41
N ASP A 108 41.22 -16.23 17.58
CA ASP A 108 41.04 -17.27 16.56
C ASP A 108 39.56 -17.67 16.35
N ALA A 109 38.67 -17.24 17.24
CA ALA A 109 37.24 -17.44 17.14
C ALA A 109 36.50 -16.24 16.56
N GLU A 110 37.17 -15.13 16.20
CA GLU A 110 36.48 -13.99 15.58
C GLU A 110 36.12 -14.30 14.11
N ALA A 111 34.83 -14.50 13.84
CA ALA A 111 34.32 -14.72 12.49
C ALA A 111 33.69 -13.44 11.91
N ALA A 112 33.90 -13.20 10.62
CA ALA A 112 33.39 -12.00 9.93
C ALA A 112 31.85 -11.88 9.96
N ASP A 113 31.14 -12.98 10.21
CA ASP A 113 29.68 -13.04 10.22
C ASP A 113 29.06 -12.93 11.62
N MET A 114 29.85 -12.63 12.65
CA MET A 114 29.34 -12.51 14.03
C MET A 114 28.48 -11.26 14.26
N TRP A 115 28.57 -10.27 13.38
CA TRP A 115 27.92 -8.97 13.51
C TRP A 115 26.62 -8.89 12.72
N ASP A 116 25.57 -8.36 13.33
CA ASP A 116 24.35 -7.92 12.67
C ASP A 116 24.47 -6.42 12.33
N ALA A 117 24.79 -6.13 11.07
CA ALA A 117 24.89 -4.77 10.58
C ALA A 117 23.53 -4.06 10.49
N GLY A 118 22.39 -4.77 10.54
CA GLY A 118 21.04 -4.18 10.58
C GLY A 118 20.61 -3.72 11.97
N LEU A 119 21.16 -4.34 13.02
CA LEU A 119 20.86 -4.01 14.42
C LEU A 119 22.05 -3.40 15.19
N ALA A 120 23.21 -3.25 14.55
CA ALA A 120 24.48 -2.81 15.15
C ALA A 120 24.79 -3.51 16.49
N ARG A 121 24.63 -4.83 16.49
CA ARG A 121 24.94 -5.71 17.62
C ARG A 121 25.46 -7.05 17.11
N PRO A 122 26.11 -7.85 17.96
CA PRO A 122 26.39 -9.25 17.64
C PRO A 122 25.10 -10.01 17.38
N LYS A 123 25.14 -11.00 16.48
CA LYS A 123 24.02 -11.93 16.29
C LYS A 123 23.82 -12.76 17.56
N ASP A 124 22.60 -13.21 17.78
CA ASP A 124 22.18 -13.87 19.04
C ASP A 124 23.07 -15.04 19.44
N GLY A 125 23.49 -15.87 18.48
CA GLY A 125 24.38 -17.01 18.72
C GLY A 125 25.77 -16.63 19.23
N PHE A 126 26.20 -15.39 19.04
CA PHE A 126 27.53 -14.90 19.41
C PHE A 126 27.53 -13.93 20.60
N LEU A 127 26.38 -13.59 21.17
CA LEU A 127 26.28 -12.62 22.28
C LEU A 127 27.20 -12.96 23.47
N HIS A 128 27.40 -14.24 23.75
CA HIS A 128 28.28 -14.73 24.83
C HIS A 128 29.77 -14.41 24.62
N LEU A 129 30.17 -14.04 23.40
CA LEU A 129 31.53 -13.62 23.04
C LEU A 129 31.74 -12.11 23.15
N PHE A 130 30.71 -11.35 23.54
CA PHE A 130 30.78 -9.90 23.65
C PHE A 130 30.35 -9.43 25.03
N LYS A 131 30.99 -8.35 25.49
CA LYS A 131 30.54 -7.56 26.62
C LYS A 131 29.87 -6.30 26.11
N SER A 132 28.71 -5.95 26.68
CA SER A 132 28.00 -4.71 26.36
C SER A 132 28.10 -3.69 27.48
N LYS A 133 28.17 -2.41 27.12
CA LYS A 133 27.96 -1.28 28.04
C LYS A 133 27.09 -0.20 27.38
N PRO A 134 26.28 0.56 28.13
CA PRO A 134 25.53 1.69 27.58
C PRO A 134 26.42 2.66 26.82
N ASP A 135 25.95 3.12 25.66
CA ASP A 135 26.59 4.15 24.86
C ASP A 135 25.77 5.46 24.97
N GLU A 136 26.15 6.30 25.93
CA GLU A 136 25.45 7.54 26.24
C GLU A 136 25.45 8.55 25.08
N LEU A 137 26.47 8.52 24.21
CA LEU A 137 26.55 9.42 23.06
C LEU A 137 25.56 8.99 21.99
N LYS A 138 25.51 7.70 21.67
CA LYS A 138 24.50 7.15 20.74
C LYS A 138 23.09 7.30 21.29
N GLN A 139 22.88 7.03 22.58
CA GLN A 139 21.57 7.19 23.21
C GLN A 139 21.09 8.65 23.11
N ARG A 140 21.93 9.62 23.47
CA ARG A 140 21.59 11.05 23.36
C ARG A 140 21.27 11.47 21.92
N ARG A 141 22.03 10.95 20.96
CA ARG A 141 21.83 11.23 19.54
C ARG A 141 20.52 10.64 19.02
N LEU A 142 20.17 9.44 19.47
CA LEU A 142 18.88 8.79 19.20
C LEU A 142 17.73 9.57 19.82
N ASP A 143 17.85 9.96 21.08
CA ASP A 143 16.83 10.74 21.80
C ASP A 143 16.57 12.09 21.11
N GLU A 144 17.63 12.76 20.65
CA GLU A 144 17.52 14.00 19.86
C GLU A 144 16.77 13.78 18.54
N ALA A 145 17.08 12.69 17.82
CA ALA A 145 16.40 12.33 16.58
C ALA A 145 14.92 12.01 16.83
N LEU A 146 14.61 11.19 17.84
CA LEU A 146 13.24 10.82 18.20
C LEU A 146 12.41 12.02 18.59
N LYS A 147 12.96 12.91 19.43
CA LYS A 147 12.29 14.16 19.80
C LYS A 147 12.00 15.02 18.58
N ALA A 148 12.98 15.22 17.69
CA ALA A 148 12.79 16.00 16.48
C ALA A 148 11.76 15.36 15.52
N ALA A 149 11.71 14.02 15.44
CA ALA A 149 10.71 13.30 14.66
C ALA A 149 9.30 13.49 15.24
N ASP A 150 9.15 13.40 16.56
CA ASP A 150 7.86 13.56 17.25
C ASP A 150 7.35 15.01 17.11
N GLU A 151 8.22 16.01 17.29
CA GLU A 151 7.87 17.42 17.08
C GLU A 151 7.49 17.72 15.62
N HIS A 152 8.28 17.23 14.65
CA HIS A 152 7.98 17.41 13.24
C HIS A 152 6.67 16.74 12.84
N ARG A 153 6.43 15.51 13.34
CA ARG A 153 5.17 14.79 13.13
C ARG A 153 3.98 15.57 13.67
N ALA A 154 4.08 16.10 14.90
CA ALA A 154 3.02 16.90 15.49
C ALA A 154 2.69 18.15 14.66
N VAL A 155 3.72 18.84 14.13
CA VAL A 155 3.52 19.99 13.23
C VAL A 155 2.85 19.57 11.93
N CYS A 156 3.30 18.47 11.31
CA CYS A 156 2.70 17.93 10.09
C CYS A 156 1.25 17.50 10.33
N ASP A 157 0.94 16.81 11.43
CA ASP A 157 -0.42 16.38 11.77
C ASP A 157 -1.35 17.57 12.01
N ALA A 158 -0.89 18.60 12.73
CA ALA A 158 -1.63 19.84 12.90
C ALA A 158 -1.87 20.55 11.56
N LEU A 159 -0.89 20.52 10.65
CA LEU A 159 -1.03 21.07 9.31
C LEU A 159 -2.05 20.27 8.49
N LYS A 160 -2.01 18.93 8.52
CA LYS A 160 -2.99 18.06 7.83
C LYS A 160 -4.42 18.37 8.27
N ILE A 161 -4.65 18.58 9.56
CA ILE A 161 -5.96 18.97 10.11
C ILE A 161 -6.34 20.35 9.60
N LYS A 162 -5.42 21.33 9.70
CA LYS A 162 -5.67 22.72 9.29
C LYS A 162 -6.00 22.85 7.79
N THR A 163 -5.34 22.07 6.92
CA THR A 163 -5.57 22.13 5.47
C THR A 163 -6.77 21.29 5.01
N GLY A 164 -7.43 20.57 5.92
CA GLY A 164 -8.49 19.61 5.57
C GLY A 164 -7.98 18.33 4.90
N PHE A 165 -6.65 18.16 4.79
CA PHE A 165 -6.07 16.98 4.16
C PHE A 165 -6.35 15.71 4.97
N ARG A 166 -6.38 15.79 6.30
CA ARG A 166 -6.73 14.63 7.14
C ARG A 166 -8.13 14.11 6.83
N GLU A 167 -9.10 15.01 6.77
CA GLU A 167 -10.50 14.67 6.49
C GLU A 167 -10.67 14.12 5.07
N ALA A 168 -10.00 14.72 4.08
CA ALA A 168 -10.03 14.23 2.70
C ALA A 168 -9.37 12.85 2.57
N GLU A 169 -8.23 12.62 3.23
CA GLU A 169 -7.53 11.33 3.32
C GLU A 169 -8.44 10.26 3.96
N ASP A 170 -9.08 10.58 5.09
CA ASP A 170 -9.98 9.66 5.79
C ASP A 170 -11.24 9.35 4.95
N HIS A 171 -11.84 10.35 4.29
CA HIS A 171 -13.02 10.16 3.45
C HIS A 171 -12.71 9.33 2.20
N LEU A 172 -11.62 9.64 1.48
CA LEU A 172 -11.19 8.85 0.32
C LEU A 172 -10.90 7.40 0.70
N ASN A 173 -10.22 7.19 1.84
CA ASN A 173 -9.96 5.85 2.36
C ASN A 173 -11.25 5.11 2.73
N ASP A 174 -12.24 5.77 3.34
CA ASP A 174 -13.53 5.16 3.63
C ASP A 174 -14.24 4.71 2.34
N VAL A 175 -14.35 5.61 1.35
CA VAL A 175 -14.97 5.30 0.05
C VAL A 175 -14.24 4.13 -0.62
N TYR A 176 -12.91 4.18 -0.69
CA TYR A 176 -12.13 3.15 -1.37
C TYR A 176 -12.12 1.80 -0.62
N PHE A 177 -11.66 1.79 0.64
CA PHE A 177 -11.46 0.56 1.39
C PHE A 177 -12.74 -0.05 1.94
N ASN A 178 -13.74 0.76 2.33
CA ASN A 178 -14.96 0.25 2.98
C ASN A 178 -16.14 0.13 2.01
N GLN A 179 -16.16 0.84 0.89
CA GLN A 179 -17.29 0.82 -0.05
C GLN A 179 -16.92 0.14 -1.38
N ILE A 180 -15.81 0.55 -2.01
CA ILE A 180 -15.41 0.03 -3.34
C ILE A 180 -14.78 -1.36 -3.26
N ILE A 181 -13.72 -1.56 -2.45
CA ILE A 181 -13.00 -2.83 -2.36
C ILE A 181 -13.92 -4.03 -2.06
N PRO A 182 -14.88 -3.94 -1.12
CA PRO A 182 -15.79 -5.06 -0.85
C PRO A 182 -16.63 -5.43 -2.07
N ILE A 183 -17.07 -4.46 -2.88
CA ILE A 183 -17.87 -4.71 -4.09
C ILE A 183 -16.97 -5.27 -5.21
N GLN A 184 -15.77 -4.72 -5.39
CA GLN A 184 -14.78 -5.26 -6.32
C GLN A 184 -14.47 -6.73 -6.01
N LYS A 185 -14.32 -7.08 -4.72
CA LYS A 185 -14.11 -8.46 -4.28
C LYS A 185 -15.25 -9.39 -4.67
N VAL A 186 -16.51 -8.96 -4.50
CA VAL A 186 -17.69 -9.74 -4.94
C VAL A 186 -17.62 -10.03 -6.44
N ILE A 187 -17.26 -9.03 -7.25
CA ILE A 187 -17.16 -9.22 -8.70
C ILE A 187 -15.98 -10.12 -9.05
N ILE A 188 -14.79 -9.90 -8.47
CA ILE A 188 -13.59 -10.70 -8.73
C ILE A 188 -13.84 -12.18 -8.41
N ASP A 189 -14.40 -12.47 -7.23
CA ASP A 189 -14.58 -13.83 -6.72
C ASP A 189 -15.75 -14.58 -7.40
N ALA A 190 -16.64 -13.90 -8.12
CA ALA A 190 -17.79 -14.52 -8.77
C ALA A 190 -17.43 -15.14 -10.14
N ASP A 191 -17.74 -16.42 -10.37
CA ASP A 191 -17.55 -17.03 -11.69
C ASP A 191 -18.73 -16.68 -12.63
N PRO A 192 -18.48 -15.97 -13.75
CA PRO A 192 -19.55 -15.61 -14.68
C PRO A 192 -20.02 -16.85 -15.44
N SER A 193 -21.34 -17.04 -15.51
CA SER A 193 -21.93 -18.20 -16.20
C SER A 193 -22.63 -17.86 -17.51
N THR A 194 -22.83 -16.56 -17.80
CA THR A 194 -23.38 -16.06 -19.07
C THR A 194 -22.44 -15.05 -19.73
N PRO A 195 -22.58 -14.83 -21.06
CA PRO A 195 -21.86 -13.78 -21.77
C PRO A 195 -22.05 -12.39 -21.15
N GLY A 196 -23.25 -12.06 -20.68
CA GLY A 196 -23.53 -10.77 -20.03
C GLY A 196 -22.77 -10.58 -18.71
N ALA A 197 -22.62 -11.64 -17.91
CA ALA A 197 -21.79 -11.60 -16.70
C ALA A 197 -20.30 -11.47 -17.02
N THR A 198 -19.82 -12.09 -18.11
CA THR A 198 -18.45 -11.92 -18.60
C THR A 198 -18.19 -10.50 -19.09
N GLN A 199 -19.14 -9.91 -19.84
CA GLN A 199 -19.11 -8.52 -20.27
C GLN A 199 -19.07 -7.56 -19.07
N ALA A 200 -19.89 -7.80 -18.05
CA ALA A 200 -19.90 -6.99 -16.83
C ALA A 200 -18.57 -7.07 -16.05
N LYS A 201 -17.93 -8.23 -15.97
CA LYS A 201 -16.56 -8.36 -15.43
C LYS A 201 -15.53 -7.58 -16.24
N ALA A 202 -15.60 -7.68 -17.57
CA ALA A 202 -14.70 -6.95 -18.45
C ALA A 202 -14.89 -5.43 -18.31
N ALA A 203 -16.13 -4.96 -18.20
CA ALA A 203 -16.44 -3.54 -17.97
C ALA A 203 -15.85 -3.02 -16.66
N LEU A 204 -15.88 -3.79 -15.58
CA LEU A 204 -15.20 -3.43 -14.32
C LEU A 204 -13.70 -3.20 -14.54
N LEU A 205 -13.03 -4.12 -15.25
CA LEU A 205 -11.59 -4.00 -15.54
C LEU A 205 -11.29 -2.72 -16.32
N VAL A 206 -12.12 -2.40 -17.32
CA VAL A 206 -11.98 -1.16 -18.11
C VAL A 206 -12.22 0.09 -17.26
N GLU A 207 -13.31 0.13 -16.51
CA GLU A 207 -13.75 1.35 -15.81
C GLU A 207 -12.92 1.70 -14.56
N TRP A 208 -12.31 0.70 -13.91
CA TRP A 208 -11.68 0.87 -12.59
C TRP A 208 -10.21 0.46 -12.50
N PHE A 209 -9.70 -0.35 -13.45
CA PHE A 209 -8.35 -0.90 -13.39
C PHE A 209 -7.49 -0.53 -14.60
N PHE A 210 -8.14 -0.26 -15.74
CA PHE A 210 -7.57 0.43 -16.89
C PHE A 210 -7.91 1.92 -16.80
N GLU A 211 -7.55 2.58 -15.70
CA GLU A 211 -7.37 4.03 -15.76
C GLU A 211 -6.43 4.36 -16.92
N ASP A 212 -6.68 5.52 -17.55
CA ASP A 212 -5.87 6.16 -18.58
C ASP A 212 -4.41 6.23 -18.06
N ARG A 213 -3.66 5.13 -18.27
CA ARG A 213 -2.28 4.99 -17.81
C ARG A 213 -1.50 6.01 -18.59
N SER A 214 -1.27 7.16 -17.96
CA SER A 214 -0.54 8.30 -18.50
C SER A 214 0.65 7.83 -19.34
N ASP A 215 0.81 8.45 -20.51
CA ASP A 215 1.76 8.18 -21.60
C ASP A 215 3.24 7.88 -21.23
N GLU A 216 3.62 7.89 -19.95
CA GLU A 216 4.99 7.70 -19.46
C GLU A 216 5.38 6.23 -19.18
N GLN A 217 4.42 5.29 -19.11
CA GLN A 217 4.72 3.85 -19.03
C GLN A 217 4.33 3.16 -20.33
N GLU A 218 5.33 2.91 -21.20
CA GLU A 218 5.12 2.07 -22.39
C GLU A 218 4.66 0.67 -21.96
N LEU A 219 3.38 0.37 -22.20
CA LEU A 219 2.85 -0.99 -22.10
C LEU A 219 3.63 -1.87 -23.08
N ASN A 220 4.08 -3.03 -22.61
CA ASN A 220 4.61 -4.04 -23.52
C ASN A 220 3.46 -4.56 -24.43
N ASP A 221 3.82 -5.19 -25.54
CA ASP A 221 2.83 -5.65 -26.54
C ASP A 221 1.83 -6.66 -25.98
N TYR A 222 2.20 -7.40 -24.93
CA TYR A 222 1.31 -8.34 -24.26
C TYR A 222 0.22 -7.60 -23.46
N ASP A 223 0.58 -6.58 -22.71
CA ASP A 223 -0.37 -5.77 -21.95
C ASP A 223 -1.35 -5.05 -22.89
N LYS A 224 -0.86 -4.54 -24.04
CA LYS A 224 -1.73 -3.95 -25.09
C LYS A 224 -2.75 -4.95 -25.63
N LEU A 225 -2.30 -6.17 -25.97
CA LEU A 225 -3.20 -7.22 -26.44
C LEU A 225 -4.26 -7.60 -25.41
N VAL A 226 -3.86 -7.71 -24.13
CA VAL A 226 -4.80 -7.99 -23.03
C VAL A 226 -5.82 -6.85 -22.88
N CYS A 227 -5.39 -5.59 -22.92
CA CYS A 227 -6.28 -4.44 -22.92
C CYS A 227 -7.27 -4.49 -24.09
N ASP A 228 -6.78 -4.68 -25.32
CA ASP A 228 -7.61 -4.71 -26.54
C ASP A 228 -8.69 -5.80 -26.46
N VAL A 229 -8.32 -6.99 -25.98
CA VAL A 229 -9.26 -8.10 -25.79
C VAL A 229 -10.30 -7.76 -24.73
N VAL A 230 -9.89 -7.22 -23.57
CA VAL A 230 -10.82 -6.89 -22.48
C VAL A 230 -11.76 -5.75 -22.89
N CYS A 231 -11.25 -4.70 -23.55
CA CYS A 231 -12.06 -3.61 -24.11
C CYS A 231 -13.06 -4.13 -25.15
N GLY A 232 -12.63 -5.03 -26.03
CA GLY A 232 -13.50 -5.67 -27.03
C GLY A 232 -14.61 -6.51 -26.39
N VAL A 233 -14.31 -7.25 -25.31
CA VAL A 233 -15.30 -8.01 -24.55
C VAL A 233 -16.27 -7.09 -23.80
N ALA A 234 -15.79 -5.97 -23.26
CA ALA A 234 -16.65 -5.00 -22.54
C ALA A 234 -17.64 -4.26 -23.45
N ALA A 235 -17.30 -4.08 -24.73
CA ALA A 235 -18.12 -3.34 -25.70
C ALA A 235 -19.07 -4.20 -26.56
N ALA A 236 -18.96 -5.54 -26.47
CA ALA A 236 -19.81 -6.50 -27.18
C ALA A 236 -21.19 -6.65 -26.51
#